data_AF-A0A534Q5V9-F1
#
_entry.id   AF-A0A534Q5V9-F1
#
_cell.length_a   1.000
_cell.length_b   1.000
_cell.length_c   1.000
_cell.angle_alpha   90.00
_cell.angle_beta   90.00
_cell.angle_gamma   90.00
#
_symmetry.space_group_name_H-M   'P 1'
#
loop_
_entity.id
_entity.type
_entity.pdbx_description
1 polymer ?
#
loop_
_entity_poly.entity_id
_entity_poly.type
_entity_poly.pdbx_seq_one_letter_code
_entity_poly.pdbx_strand_id
1 'polypeptide(L)'
;MTDASLQRIEAALEKLAAAQSELYERLARLEGSEPARAVPARSLRERVIAFLDRFRAGEALGELSLGAWIAVCKDSQLRGALRTVQMREGSHARVLGERIKELGGAPRYEVPEATYNQVMAGSASLEISDADKVRVFVERNPDPTAALAPIHALADQLDDDRETQSLLRAIAQDELATLELFYAASQRMNRGS
;
A
#
# COMPACT_ATOMS: atom_id res chain seq x y z
N MET A 1 19.57 31.68 -21.04
CA MET A 1 18.34 31.52 -21.85
C MET A 1 17.97 32.88 -22.39
N THR A 2 17.70 33.00 -23.69
CA THR A 2 17.25 34.27 -24.28
C THR A 2 15.85 34.60 -23.77
N ASP A 3 15.60 35.87 -23.51
CA ASP A 3 14.30 36.43 -23.07
C ASP A 3 13.12 35.91 -23.93
N ALA A 4 13.34 35.81 -25.24
CA ALA A 4 12.39 35.24 -26.20
C ALA A 4 12.05 33.74 -25.98
N SER A 5 12.87 32.97 -25.27
CA SER A 5 12.56 31.57 -24.94
C SER A 5 11.72 31.47 -23.67
N LEU A 6 11.92 32.39 -22.72
CA LEU A 6 11.11 32.48 -21.51
C LEU A 6 9.68 32.92 -21.87
N GLN A 7 9.55 33.97 -22.68
CA GLN A 7 8.25 34.48 -23.16
C GLN A 7 7.45 33.42 -23.92
N ARG A 8 8.12 32.55 -24.69
CA ARG A 8 7.45 31.43 -25.38
C ARG A 8 6.94 30.37 -24.41
N ILE A 9 7.67 30.11 -23.32
CA ILE A 9 7.23 29.17 -22.28
C ILE A 9 6.05 29.76 -21.51
N GLU A 10 6.11 31.03 -21.12
CA GLU A 10 5.02 31.73 -20.44
C GLU A 10 3.74 31.75 -21.29
N ALA A 11 3.85 32.11 -22.57
CA ALA A 11 2.72 32.08 -23.49
C ALA A 11 2.15 30.65 -23.68
N ALA A 12 3.01 29.63 -23.67
CA ALA A 12 2.56 28.24 -23.73
C ALA A 12 1.84 27.80 -22.46
N LEU A 13 2.31 28.22 -21.28
CA LEU A 13 1.67 27.94 -19.99
C LEU A 13 0.30 28.62 -19.88
N GLU A 14 0.19 29.88 -20.29
CA GLU A 14 -1.09 30.59 -20.33
C GLU A 14 -2.09 29.90 -21.26
N LYS A 15 -1.64 29.46 -22.44
CA LYS A 15 -2.47 28.72 -23.39
C LYS A 15 -2.94 27.38 -22.83
N LEU A 16 -2.07 26.66 -22.11
CA LEU A 16 -2.42 25.40 -21.46
C LEU A 16 -3.41 25.62 -20.30
N ALA A 17 -3.23 26.66 -19.49
CA ALA A 17 -4.15 27.01 -18.41
C ALA A 17 -5.54 27.37 -18.94
N ALA A 18 -5.61 28.12 -20.05
CA ALA A 18 -6.87 28.44 -20.72
C ALA A 18 -7.57 27.18 -21.26
N ALA A 19 -6.83 26.31 -21.96
CA ALA A 19 -7.38 25.06 -22.48
C ALA A 19 -7.87 24.12 -21.37
N GLN A 20 -7.14 24.06 -20.24
CA GLN A 20 -7.55 23.28 -19.08
C GLN A 20 -8.86 23.80 -18.47
N SER A 21 -9.00 25.12 -18.39
CA SER A 21 -10.21 25.77 -17.86
C SER A 21 -11.43 25.49 -18.73
N GLU A 22 -11.27 25.55 -20.06
CA GLU A 22 -12.33 25.21 -21.02
C GLU A 22 -12.78 23.74 -20.90
N LEU A 23 -11.83 22.81 -20.71
CA LEU A 23 -12.14 21.39 -20.52
C LEU A 23 -12.94 21.14 -19.24
N TYR A 24 -12.60 21.82 -18.13
CA TYR A 24 -13.37 21.72 -16.89
C TYR A 24 -14.79 22.25 -17.05
N GLU A 25 -14.98 23.36 -17.77
CA GLU A 25 -16.33 23.88 -18.05
C GLU A 25 -17.14 22.93 -18.94
N ARG A 26 -16.51 22.30 -19.93
CA ARG A 26 -17.18 21.31 -20.79
C ARG A 26 -17.56 20.07 -19.99
N LEU A 27 -16.71 19.61 -19.09
CA LEU A 27 -17.00 18.49 -18.20
C LEU A 27 -18.18 18.82 -17.27
N ALA A 28 -18.18 19.99 -16.63
CA ALA A 28 -19.26 20.43 -15.74
C ALA A 28 -20.61 20.54 -16.48
N ARG A 29 -20.61 21.01 -17.74
CA ARG A 29 -21.80 21.03 -18.60
C ARG A 29 -22.31 19.64 -18.94
N LEU A 30 -21.43 18.66 -19.15
CA LEU A 30 -21.78 17.27 -19.45
C LEU A 30 -22.29 16.52 -18.20
N GLU A 31 -21.81 16.88 -17.02
CA GLU A 31 -22.16 16.24 -15.74
C GLU A 31 -23.43 16.79 -15.08
N GLY A 32 -24.11 17.77 -15.71
CA GLY A 32 -25.43 18.26 -15.29
C GLY A 32 -25.52 18.79 -13.85
N SER A 33 -24.37 19.11 -13.25
CA SER A 33 -24.24 19.46 -11.83
C SER A 33 -23.72 20.88 -11.72
N GLU A 34 -24.27 21.67 -10.79
CA GLU A 34 -23.69 22.97 -10.38
C GLU A 34 -22.16 22.84 -10.23
N PRO A 35 -21.38 23.90 -10.55
CA PRO A 35 -19.94 23.83 -10.55
C PRO A 35 -19.46 23.27 -9.21
N ALA A 36 -18.99 22.02 -9.25
CA ALA A 36 -18.46 21.34 -8.10
C ALA A 36 -17.38 22.24 -7.51
N ARG A 37 -17.66 22.77 -6.31
CA ARG A 37 -16.68 23.46 -5.48
C ARG A 37 -15.41 22.64 -5.55
N ALA A 38 -14.36 23.17 -6.18
CA ALA A 38 -13.10 22.45 -6.34
C ALA A 38 -12.70 21.91 -4.96
N VAL A 39 -12.77 20.59 -4.78
CA VAL A 39 -12.35 19.97 -3.53
C VAL A 39 -10.89 20.36 -3.37
N PRO A 40 -10.50 21.09 -2.31
CA PRO A 40 -9.12 21.52 -2.15
C PRO A 40 -8.21 20.29 -2.25
N ALA A 41 -7.16 20.37 -3.05
CA ALA A 41 -6.16 19.32 -3.12
C ALA A 41 -5.67 19.06 -1.68
N ARG A 42 -5.79 17.80 -1.20
CA ARG A 42 -5.32 17.42 0.13
C ARG A 42 -3.88 17.86 0.32
N SER A 43 -3.57 18.43 1.47
CA SER A 43 -2.18 18.72 1.87
C SER A 43 -1.33 17.45 1.83
N LEU A 44 0.00 17.59 1.70
CA LEU A 44 0.92 16.44 1.75
C LEU A 44 0.69 15.62 3.03
N ARG A 45 0.59 16.29 4.19
CA ARG A 45 0.30 15.66 5.48
C ARG A 45 -0.97 14.81 5.46
N GLU A 46 -2.06 15.30 4.91
CA GLU A 46 -3.32 14.52 4.81
C GLU A 46 -3.18 13.31 3.90
N ARG A 47 -2.39 13.41 2.82
CA ARG A 47 -2.10 12.25 1.94
C ARG A 47 -1.23 11.22 2.64
N VAL A 48 -0.22 11.66 3.40
CA VAL A 48 0.64 10.80 4.21
C VAL A 48 -0.20 10.05 5.24
N ILE A 49 -0.98 10.76 6.05
CA ILE A 49 -1.85 10.14 7.06
C ILE A 49 -2.80 9.12 6.42
N ALA A 50 -3.43 9.46 5.29
CA ALA A 50 -4.33 8.55 4.59
C ALA A 50 -3.61 7.30 4.04
N PHE A 51 -2.37 7.43 3.58
CA PHE A 51 -1.57 6.30 3.15
C PHE A 51 -1.20 5.41 4.35
N LEU A 52 -0.65 6.00 5.41
CA LEU A 52 -0.23 5.27 6.61
C LEU A 52 -1.41 4.51 7.21
N ASP A 53 -2.61 5.10 7.24
CA ASP A 53 -3.78 4.46 7.84
C ASP A 53 -4.30 3.27 7.02
N ARG A 54 -4.25 3.37 5.69
CA ARG A 54 -4.53 2.22 4.80
C ARG A 54 -3.49 1.12 4.98
N PHE A 55 -2.21 1.51 5.03
CA PHE A 55 -1.12 0.56 5.19
C PHE A 55 -1.24 -0.18 6.52
N ARG A 56 -1.42 0.56 7.62
CA ARG A 56 -1.69 0.06 8.96
C ARG A 56 -2.83 -0.96 9.00
N ALA A 57 -3.94 -0.68 8.31
CA ALA A 57 -5.07 -1.60 8.27
C ALA A 57 -4.75 -2.89 7.49
N GLY A 58 -3.96 -2.76 6.41
CA GLY A 58 -3.42 -3.89 5.67
C GLY A 58 -2.55 -4.79 6.55
N GLU A 59 -1.58 -4.21 7.25
CA GLU A 59 -0.69 -4.90 8.19
C GLU A 59 -1.49 -5.61 9.32
N ALA A 60 -2.52 -4.94 9.87
CA ALA A 60 -3.38 -5.56 10.88
C ALA A 60 -4.15 -6.76 10.33
N LEU A 61 -4.64 -6.69 9.09
CA LEU A 61 -5.25 -7.85 8.43
C LEU A 61 -4.19 -8.93 8.11
N GLY A 62 -2.97 -8.54 7.75
CA GLY A 62 -1.81 -9.43 7.60
C GLY A 62 -1.59 -10.27 8.85
N GLU A 63 -1.46 -9.63 10.01
CA GLU A 63 -1.31 -10.29 11.31
C GLU A 63 -2.43 -11.30 11.60
N LEU A 64 -3.69 -10.89 11.43
CA LEU A 64 -4.85 -11.74 11.70
C LEU A 64 -4.91 -12.93 10.75
N SER A 65 -4.71 -12.69 9.45
CA SER A 65 -4.80 -13.71 8.42
C SER A 65 -3.66 -14.73 8.51
N LEU A 66 -2.45 -14.28 8.84
CA LEU A 66 -1.33 -15.18 9.11
C LEU A 66 -1.56 -16.00 10.39
N GLY A 67 -2.13 -15.41 11.44
CA GLY A 67 -2.54 -16.14 12.64
C GLY A 67 -3.53 -17.27 12.33
N ALA A 68 -4.54 -16.97 11.52
CA ALA A 68 -5.51 -17.97 11.05
C ALA A 68 -4.85 -19.07 10.23
N TRP A 69 -3.91 -18.73 9.35
CA TRP A 69 -3.16 -19.73 8.59
C TRP A 69 -2.27 -20.58 9.50
N ILE A 70 -1.50 -19.98 10.41
CA ILE A 70 -0.63 -20.71 11.35
C ILE A 70 -1.41 -21.78 12.12
N ALA A 71 -2.66 -21.49 12.51
CA ALA A 71 -3.53 -22.42 13.22
C ALA A 71 -3.88 -23.69 12.42
N VAL A 72 -3.90 -23.60 11.07
CA VAL A 72 -4.25 -24.71 10.17
C VAL A 72 -3.08 -25.21 9.32
N CYS A 73 -1.91 -24.58 9.42
CA CYS A 73 -0.72 -24.87 8.61
C CYS A 73 -0.13 -26.24 8.96
N LYS A 74 0.04 -27.08 7.93
CA LYS A 74 0.56 -28.45 8.04
C LYS A 74 2.07 -28.52 7.78
N ASP A 75 2.61 -27.62 6.96
CA ASP A 75 4.06 -27.51 6.73
C ASP A 75 4.76 -26.84 7.92
N SER A 76 5.57 -27.59 8.66
CA SER A 76 6.21 -27.11 9.89
C SER A 76 7.26 -26.02 9.66
N GLN A 77 7.97 -26.06 8.52
CA GLN A 77 8.98 -25.07 8.16
C GLN A 77 8.32 -23.73 7.82
N LEU A 78 7.27 -23.76 7.00
CA LEU A 78 6.45 -22.59 6.68
C LEU A 78 5.79 -22.05 7.94
N ARG A 79 5.18 -22.90 8.77
CA ARG A 79 4.54 -22.47 10.02
C ARG A 79 5.51 -21.74 10.97
N GLY A 80 6.77 -22.18 11.02
CA GLY A 80 7.82 -21.48 11.77
C GLY A 80 8.09 -20.08 11.22
N ALA A 81 8.26 -19.98 9.91
CA ALA A 81 8.45 -18.71 9.21
C ALA A 81 7.27 -17.74 9.38
N LEU A 82 6.04 -18.22 9.22
CA LEU A 82 4.82 -17.39 9.30
C LEU A 82 4.67 -16.72 10.66
N ARG A 83 5.16 -17.31 11.76
CA ARG A 83 5.14 -16.67 13.09
C ARG A 83 5.99 -15.41 13.14
N THR A 84 7.16 -15.42 12.50
CA THR A 84 8.03 -14.24 12.39
C THR A 84 7.40 -13.19 11.51
N VAL A 85 6.76 -13.58 10.39
CA VAL A 85 6.02 -12.65 9.54
C VAL A 85 4.87 -12.01 10.32
N GLN A 86 4.01 -12.81 10.96
CA GLN A 86 2.89 -12.33 11.77
C GLN A 86 3.30 -11.29 12.81
N MET A 87 4.39 -11.55 13.54
CA MET A 87 4.90 -10.61 14.55
C MET A 87 5.32 -9.27 13.97
N ARG A 88 5.89 -9.26 12.75
CA ARG A 88 6.30 -8.04 12.05
C ARG A 88 5.08 -7.25 11.59
N GLU A 89 4.11 -7.89 10.97
CA GLU A 89 2.84 -7.27 10.54
C GLU A 89 2.12 -6.55 11.70
N GLY A 90 1.96 -7.24 12.84
CA GLY A 90 1.37 -6.63 14.03
C GLY A 90 2.20 -5.48 14.60
N SER A 91 3.53 -5.54 14.43
CA SER A 91 4.42 -4.44 14.82
C SER A 91 4.33 -3.25 13.89
N HIS A 92 4.30 -3.47 12.57
CA HIS A 92 4.08 -2.43 11.57
C HIS A 92 2.75 -1.72 11.79
N ALA A 93 1.66 -2.46 11.97
CA ALA A 93 0.34 -1.90 12.25
C ALA A 93 0.36 -0.98 13.50
N ARG A 94 1.04 -1.38 14.56
CA ARG A 94 1.14 -0.58 15.79
C ARG A 94 1.93 0.71 15.57
N VAL A 95 3.14 0.61 15.01
CA VAL A 95 4.02 1.79 14.82
C VAL A 95 3.45 2.77 13.80
N LEU A 96 2.78 2.28 12.74
CA LEU A 96 2.05 3.14 11.80
C LEU A 96 0.88 3.85 12.51
N GLY A 97 0.15 3.14 13.37
CA GLY A 97 -0.93 3.71 14.19
C GLY A 97 -0.47 4.79 15.16
N GLU A 98 0.70 4.60 15.77
CA GLU A 98 1.36 5.62 16.62
C GLU A 98 1.78 6.82 15.78
N ARG A 99 2.45 6.58 14.64
CA ARG A 99 2.93 7.66 13.77
C ARG A 99 1.80 8.53 13.23
N ILE A 100 0.65 7.93 12.90
CA ILE A 100 -0.55 8.67 12.49
C ILE A 100 -0.99 9.67 13.57
N LYS A 101 -0.94 9.29 14.85
CA LYS A 101 -1.35 10.15 15.97
C LYS A 101 -0.35 11.30 16.18
N GLU A 102 0.94 11.02 16.07
CA GLU A 102 2.01 12.04 16.14
C GLU A 102 1.87 13.07 15.03
N LEU A 103 1.51 12.62 13.83
CA LEU A 103 1.16 13.49 12.71
C LEU A 103 -0.21 14.16 12.88
N GLY A 104 -0.85 14.10 14.05
CA GLY A 104 -2.15 14.72 14.38
C GLY A 104 -3.35 14.12 13.65
N GLY A 105 -3.21 12.91 13.10
CA GLY A 105 -4.30 12.13 12.54
C GLY A 105 -4.92 11.17 13.56
N ALA A 106 -5.81 10.31 13.07
CA ALA A 106 -6.34 9.18 13.82
C ALA A 106 -6.47 7.97 12.88
N PRO A 107 -6.14 6.76 13.34
CA PRO A 107 -6.34 5.55 12.56
C PRO A 107 -7.85 5.26 12.47
N ARG A 108 -8.42 5.36 11.27
CA ARG A 108 -9.87 5.26 11.02
C ARG A 108 -10.22 4.37 9.84
N TYR A 109 -9.24 4.05 8.99
CA TYR A 109 -9.47 3.23 7.82
C TYR A 109 -9.70 1.78 8.24
N GLU A 110 -10.86 1.24 7.88
CA GLU A 110 -11.16 -0.18 8.03
C GLU A 110 -11.05 -0.86 6.68
N VAL A 111 -10.46 -2.05 6.64
CA VAL A 111 -10.45 -2.85 5.42
C VAL A 111 -11.91 -3.20 5.06
N PRO A 112 -12.33 -3.04 3.79
CA PRO A 112 -13.69 -3.40 3.38
C PRO A 112 -14.05 -4.83 3.78
N GLU A 113 -15.25 -5.02 4.33
CA GLU A 113 -15.70 -6.30 4.87
C GLU A 113 -15.57 -7.46 3.87
N ALA A 114 -15.90 -7.22 2.60
CA ALA A 114 -15.71 -8.21 1.53
C ALA A 114 -14.25 -8.66 1.39
N THR A 115 -13.30 -7.72 1.44
CA THR A 115 -11.86 -8.02 1.38
C THR A 115 -11.41 -8.78 2.62
N TYR A 116 -11.84 -8.33 3.82
CA TYR A 116 -11.56 -9.01 5.08
C TYR A 116 -12.03 -10.47 5.04
N ASN A 117 -13.31 -10.70 4.70
CA ASN A 117 -13.92 -12.02 4.67
C ASN A 117 -13.22 -12.93 3.65
N GLN A 118 -12.88 -12.42 2.47
CA GLN A 118 -12.17 -13.18 1.44
C GLN A 118 -10.78 -13.62 1.92
N VAL A 119 -10.01 -12.71 2.53
CA VAL A 119 -8.66 -13.01 3.02
C VAL A 119 -8.73 -14.04 4.15
N MET A 120 -9.61 -13.82 5.14
CA MET A 120 -9.75 -14.72 6.28
C MET A 120 -10.23 -16.12 5.88
N ALA A 121 -11.20 -16.23 4.96
CA ALA A 121 -11.68 -17.51 4.47
C ALA A 121 -10.55 -18.32 3.78
N GLY A 122 -9.73 -17.65 2.96
CA GLY A 122 -8.58 -18.29 2.32
C GLY A 122 -7.54 -18.77 3.33
N SER A 123 -7.17 -17.91 4.28
CA SER A 123 -6.13 -18.22 5.26
C SER A 123 -6.53 -19.33 6.24
N ALA A 124 -7.78 -19.32 6.73
CA ALA A 124 -8.30 -20.28 7.70
C ALA A 124 -8.72 -21.62 7.07
N SER A 125 -8.77 -21.74 5.75
CA SER A 125 -9.27 -22.95 5.09
C SER A 125 -8.39 -24.17 5.37
N LEU A 126 -9.03 -25.29 5.76
CA LEU A 126 -8.44 -26.62 5.85
C LEU A 126 -8.43 -27.36 4.52
N GLU A 127 -9.21 -26.88 3.55
CA GLU A 127 -9.38 -27.47 2.22
C GLU A 127 -8.32 -26.98 1.23
N ILE A 128 -7.86 -25.73 1.40
CA ILE A 128 -6.77 -25.17 0.59
C ILE A 128 -5.43 -25.59 1.20
N SER A 129 -4.58 -26.23 0.39
CA SER A 129 -3.25 -26.65 0.82
C SER A 129 -2.34 -25.46 1.14
N ASP A 130 -1.33 -25.67 1.99
CA ASP A 130 -0.31 -24.63 2.24
C ASP A 130 0.40 -24.22 0.94
N ALA A 131 0.66 -25.18 0.05
CA ALA A 131 1.27 -24.93 -1.25
C ALA A 131 0.40 -24.04 -2.14
N ASP A 132 -0.93 -24.27 -2.17
CA ASP A 132 -1.85 -23.43 -2.94
C ASP A 132 -1.95 -22.02 -2.36
N LYS A 133 -1.97 -21.87 -1.04
CA LYS A 133 -1.97 -20.55 -0.40
C LYS A 133 -0.69 -19.77 -0.73
N VAL A 134 0.47 -20.42 -0.67
CA VAL A 134 1.77 -19.85 -1.07
C VAL A 134 1.75 -19.47 -2.56
N ARG A 135 1.25 -20.36 -3.43
CA ARG A 135 1.15 -20.10 -4.87
C ARG A 135 0.30 -18.87 -5.16
N VAL A 136 -0.91 -18.79 -4.58
CA VAL A 136 -1.80 -17.63 -4.73
C VAL A 136 -1.14 -16.35 -4.24
N PHE A 137 -0.38 -16.41 -3.14
CA PHE A 137 0.36 -15.25 -2.64
C PHE A 137 1.41 -14.76 -3.65
N VAL A 138 2.21 -15.67 -4.20
CA VAL A 138 3.25 -15.35 -5.20
C VAL A 138 2.63 -14.85 -6.51
N GLU A 139 1.55 -15.46 -6.98
CA GLU A 139 0.84 -15.03 -8.19
C GLU A 139 0.27 -13.61 -8.07
N ARG A 140 -0.15 -13.21 -6.86
CA ARG A 140 -0.62 -11.83 -6.58
C ARG A 140 0.51 -10.82 -6.52
N ASN A 141 1.74 -11.26 -6.26
CA ASN A 141 2.91 -10.40 -6.08
C ASN A 141 4.04 -10.85 -7.03
N PRO A 142 3.84 -10.82 -8.36
CA PRO A 142 4.78 -11.41 -9.32
C PRO A 142 6.13 -10.68 -9.40
N ASP A 143 6.17 -9.44 -8.93
CA ASP A 143 7.38 -8.63 -8.82
C ASP A 143 7.47 -8.01 -7.41
N PRO A 144 8.33 -8.55 -6.54
CA PRO A 144 8.53 -8.03 -5.19
C PRO A 144 8.95 -6.57 -5.15
N THR A 145 9.74 -6.11 -6.13
CA THR A 145 10.21 -4.72 -6.16
C THR A 145 9.07 -3.79 -6.53
N ALA A 146 8.25 -4.16 -7.52
CA ALA A 146 7.08 -3.38 -7.91
C ALA A 146 6.03 -3.31 -6.78
N ALA A 147 5.86 -4.37 -6.00
CA ALA A 147 4.94 -4.38 -4.86
C ALA A 147 5.29 -3.32 -3.80
N LEU A 148 6.58 -3.03 -3.61
CA LEU A 148 7.07 -2.07 -2.62
C LEU A 148 7.25 -0.65 -3.16
N ALA A 149 7.12 -0.45 -4.47
CA ALA A 149 7.28 0.84 -5.11
C ALA A 149 6.40 1.96 -4.50
N PRO A 150 5.12 1.72 -4.12
CA PRO A 150 4.32 2.76 -3.47
C PRO A 150 4.88 3.24 -2.12
N ILE A 151 5.48 2.34 -1.34
CA ILE A 151 6.08 2.66 -0.03
C ILE A 151 7.33 3.54 -0.25
N HIS A 152 8.20 3.13 -1.17
CA HIS A 152 9.40 3.90 -1.52
C HIS A 152 9.05 5.26 -2.11
N ALA A 153 8.09 5.31 -3.04
CA ALA A 153 7.66 6.56 -3.66
C ALA A 153 7.10 7.57 -2.65
N LEU A 154 6.39 7.11 -1.62
CA LEU A 154 5.97 8.00 -0.54
C LEU A 154 7.17 8.44 0.31
N ALA A 155 8.05 7.52 0.70
CA ALA A 155 9.23 7.83 1.50
C ALA A 155 10.16 8.86 0.82
N ASP A 156 10.25 8.82 -0.52
CA ASP A 156 11.04 9.75 -1.32
C ASP A 156 10.44 11.17 -1.39
N GLN A 157 9.15 11.35 -1.07
CA GLN A 157 8.47 12.65 -1.06
C GLN A 157 8.53 13.37 0.30
N LEU A 158 9.12 12.74 1.33
CA LEU A 158 9.08 13.19 2.73
C LEU A 158 10.39 13.86 3.17
N ASP A 159 10.80 14.91 2.46
CA ASP A 159 12.08 15.60 2.75
C ASP A 159 12.15 16.22 4.14
N ASP A 160 11.01 16.74 4.64
CA ASP A 160 10.89 17.39 5.94
C ASP A 160 10.42 16.44 7.06
N ASP A 161 10.12 15.17 6.75
CA ASP A 161 9.67 14.16 7.70
C ASP A 161 10.56 12.91 7.65
N ARG A 162 11.77 13.07 8.17
CA ARG A 162 12.83 12.04 8.19
C ARG A 162 12.47 10.81 9.01
N GLU A 163 11.62 10.99 10.01
CA GLU A 163 11.14 9.91 10.86
C GLU A 163 10.18 9.01 10.08
N THR A 164 9.15 9.57 9.43
CA THR A 164 8.24 8.77 8.60
C THR A 164 8.97 8.16 7.41
N GLN A 165 9.91 8.89 6.79
CA GLN A 165 10.77 8.35 5.72
C GLN A 165 11.53 7.10 6.18
N SER A 166 12.21 7.16 7.34
CA SER A 166 12.99 6.03 7.85
C SER A 166 12.08 4.86 8.26
N LEU A 167 10.93 5.15 8.88
CA LEU A 167 9.93 4.15 9.25
C LEU A 167 9.46 3.36 8.03
N LEU A 168 9.04 4.05 6.96
CA LEU A 168 8.56 3.41 5.74
C LEU A 168 9.64 2.55 5.07
N ARG A 169 10.90 3.00 5.08
CA ARG A 169 12.02 2.21 4.52
C ARG A 169 12.32 0.96 5.34
N ALA A 170 12.24 1.04 6.68
CA ALA A 170 12.43 -0.13 7.54
C ALA A 170 11.31 -1.17 7.31
N ILE A 171 10.06 -0.72 7.27
CA ILE A 171 8.92 -1.61 6.96
C ILE A 171 9.09 -2.23 5.57
N ALA A 172 9.46 -1.46 4.54
CA ALA A 172 9.67 -2.00 3.20
C ALA A 172 10.75 -3.10 3.14
N GLN A 173 11.80 -3.01 3.97
CA GLN A 173 12.81 -4.07 4.07
C GLN A 173 12.23 -5.35 4.67
N ASP A 174 11.40 -5.22 5.71
CA ASP A 174 10.72 -6.35 6.30
C ASP A 174 9.73 -7.01 5.32
N GLU A 175 9.00 -6.20 4.55
CA GLU A 175 8.10 -6.68 3.51
C GLU A 175 8.83 -7.40 2.37
N LEU A 176 9.99 -6.90 1.96
CA LEU A 176 10.83 -7.60 0.99
C LEU A 176 11.25 -8.98 1.50
N ALA A 177 11.66 -9.08 2.76
CA ALA A 177 12.01 -10.35 3.38
C ALA A 177 10.80 -11.31 3.46
N THR A 178 9.58 -10.79 3.67
CA THR A 178 8.34 -11.58 3.57
C THR A 178 8.15 -12.13 2.16
N LEU A 179 8.25 -11.28 1.15
CA LEU A 179 8.10 -11.69 -0.26
C LEU A 179 9.12 -12.77 -0.63
N GLU A 180 10.41 -12.54 -0.36
CA GLU A 180 11.49 -13.50 -0.63
C GLU A 180 11.23 -14.86 0.04
N LEU A 181 10.73 -14.84 1.27
CA LEU A 181 10.36 -16.05 2.00
C LEU A 181 9.27 -16.85 1.29
N PHE A 182 8.20 -16.19 0.82
CA PHE A 182 7.13 -16.85 0.08
C PHE A 182 7.59 -17.41 -1.27
N TYR A 183 8.47 -16.70 -1.97
CA TYR A 183 9.09 -17.21 -3.19
C TYR A 183 9.96 -18.44 -2.92
N ALA A 184 10.78 -18.42 -1.87
CA ALA A 184 11.58 -19.57 -1.47
C ALA A 184 10.70 -20.77 -1.06
N ALA A 185 9.61 -20.52 -0.32
CA ALA A 185 8.64 -21.54 0.04
C ALA A 185 7.98 -22.17 -1.19
N SER A 186 7.55 -21.34 -2.16
CA SER A 186 6.96 -21.80 -3.42
C SER A 186 7.93 -22.71 -4.19
N GLN A 187 9.19 -22.28 -4.35
CA GLN A 187 10.21 -23.09 -5.02
C GLN A 187 10.48 -24.42 -4.31
N ARG A 188 10.53 -24.43 -2.97
CA ARG A 188 10.72 -25.65 -2.18
C ARG A 188 9.56 -26.62 -2.37
N MET A 189 8.32 -26.14 -2.31
CA MET A 189 7.12 -26.97 -2.44
C MET A 189 6.97 -27.55 -3.85
N ASN A 190 7.37 -26.80 -4.88
CA ASN A 190 7.38 -27.29 -6.26
C ASN A 190 8.47 -28.35 -6.55
N ARG A 191 9.57 -28.36 -5.78
CA ARG A 191 10.65 -29.37 -5.94
C ARG A 191 10.39 -30.67 -5.16
N GLY A 192 9.49 -30.63 -4.18
CA GLY A 192 9.10 -31.79 -3.38
C GLY A 192 7.80 -32.47 -3.83
N SER A 193 7.22 -32.03 -4.96
CA SER A 193 6.02 -32.60 -5.58
C SER A 193 6.39 -33.59 -6.69
#